data_AF-A0A961XK32-F1
#
_entry.id   AF-A0A961XK32-F1
#
_cell.length_a   1.000
_cell.length_b   1.000
_cell.length_c   1.000
_cell.angle_alpha   90.00
_cell.angle_beta   90.00
_cell.angle_gamma   90.00
#
_symmetry.space_group_name_H-M   'P 1'
#
loop_
_entity.id
_entity.type
_entity.pdbx_description
1 polymer ?
#
loop_
_entity_poly.entity_id
_entity_poly.type
_entity_poly.pdbx_seq_one_letter_code
_entity_poly.pdbx_strand_id
1 'polypeptide(L)'
;MSNRFSTLRERPAPPPSAVAMAERPSSDAGAVTIPLTRHTQAQAPVQKDKANDRVVDARVRLHRMLIEEINLIALEKLPRDEMRRQVHEFVSEKTRAERLAINVAELDALVDDIVDEMVGLGPLEPLLKDPSINDILINGHENCFVERKGKLQQVHVPFKDEAHLLRIIAKIVAAVGRRVDESQPMVDARMLDGSRFNAAIRPVGVDGPLVSIRKFSTNKLALHKLVEFGALTKEMAEVLAAAVHARKTTIISGGTGTGKTTMLNALSAFIPEDERLITIEDAAELQLQQPHVARMETRPANIEGHGEIRQRDLVKNALRMRPDRVIL
;
A
#
# COMPACT_ATOMS: atom_id res chain seq x y z
N MET A 1 12.85 -42.32 30.94
CA MET A 1 13.59 -43.52 30.51
C MET A 1 13.36 -43.74 29.02
N SER A 2 14.43 -44.07 28.29
CA SER A 2 14.48 -44.51 26.89
C SER A 2 14.29 -43.45 25.80
N ASN A 3 15.40 -42.88 25.32
CA ASN A 3 15.47 -42.24 24.01
C ASN A 3 16.25 -43.16 23.06
N ARG A 4 15.50 -43.86 22.20
CA ARG A 4 15.98 -44.50 20.98
C ARG A 4 16.29 -43.41 19.96
N PHE A 5 17.50 -43.33 19.42
CA PHE A 5 17.85 -42.92 18.06
C PHE A 5 19.39 -42.88 17.96
N SER A 6 20.00 -43.97 17.48
CA SER A 6 21.40 -43.97 17.05
C SER A 6 21.55 -44.90 15.85
N THR A 7 21.42 -44.30 14.67
CA THR A 7 21.91 -44.84 13.41
C THR A 7 22.26 -43.65 12.53
N LEU A 8 23.53 -43.48 12.20
CA LEU A 8 24.01 -42.96 10.91
C LEU A 8 25.53 -43.22 10.85
N ARG A 9 25.91 -44.17 9.98
CA ARG A 9 27.28 -44.51 9.63
C ARG A 9 27.88 -43.41 8.74
N GLU A 10 29.14 -43.10 8.98
CA GLU A 10 29.98 -42.20 8.20
C GLU A 10 30.11 -42.64 6.73
N ARG A 11 30.04 -41.69 5.79
CA ARG A 11 30.40 -41.85 4.37
C ARG A 11 31.68 -41.07 4.09
N PRO A 12 32.66 -41.63 3.35
CA PRO A 12 33.88 -40.92 2.98
C PRO A 12 33.69 -39.98 1.78
N ALA A 13 34.49 -38.91 1.74
CA ALA A 13 34.48 -37.86 0.71
C ALA A 13 35.09 -38.31 -0.63
N PRO A 14 34.64 -37.77 -1.78
CA PRO A 14 35.22 -38.07 -3.09
C PRO A 14 36.52 -37.28 -3.37
N PRO A 15 37.42 -37.79 -4.23
CA PRO A 15 38.69 -37.16 -4.57
C PRO A 15 38.54 -36.01 -5.61
N PRO A 16 39.55 -35.12 -5.75
CA PRO A 16 39.46 -33.93 -6.60
C PRO A 16 39.62 -34.26 -8.09
N SER A 17 38.81 -33.61 -8.93
CA SER A 17 38.86 -33.71 -10.39
C SER A 17 39.93 -32.79 -10.97
N ALA A 18 40.73 -33.33 -11.89
CA ALA A 18 41.81 -32.65 -12.59
C ALA A 18 41.30 -31.62 -13.61
N VAL A 19 41.96 -30.46 -13.63
CA VAL A 19 41.72 -29.36 -14.57
C VAL A 19 42.42 -29.66 -15.89
N ALA A 20 41.67 -29.77 -16.98
CA ALA A 20 42.21 -29.81 -18.33
C ALA A 20 42.40 -28.39 -18.86
N MET A 21 43.63 -28.06 -19.24
CA MET A 21 44.01 -26.85 -19.98
C MET A 21 43.47 -26.93 -21.41
N ALA A 22 42.86 -25.83 -21.87
CA ALA A 22 42.61 -25.58 -23.29
C ALA A 22 43.12 -24.17 -23.66
N GLU A 23 43.68 -24.10 -24.85
CA GLU A 23 44.64 -23.11 -25.35
C GLU A 23 44.06 -21.70 -25.59
N ARG A 24 44.94 -20.70 -25.48
CA ARG A 24 44.73 -19.34 -26.02
C ARG A 24 45.20 -19.30 -27.47
N PRO A 25 44.48 -18.63 -28.40
CA PRO A 25 45.09 -18.04 -29.55
C PRO A 25 45.38 -16.54 -29.32
N SER A 26 46.44 -16.14 -30.00
CA SER A 26 47.20 -14.90 -29.98
C SER A 26 46.46 -13.69 -30.55
N SER A 27 46.87 -12.53 -30.04
CA SER A 27 46.65 -11.19 -30.58
C SER A 27 47.25 -11.05 -31.98
N ASP A 28 46.45 -10.56 -32.93
CA ASP A 28 46.95 -9.87 -34.10
C ASP A 28 46.22 -8.53 -34.27
N ALA A 29 47.00 -7.48 -34.47
CA ALA A 29 46.59 -6.09 -34.45
C ALA A 29 46.27 -5.64 -35.88
N GLY A 30 44.99 -5.41 -36.16
CA GLY A 30 44.52 -4.73 -37.37
C GLY A 30 43.70 -3.51 -36.98
N ALA A 31 44.29 -2.33 -37.13
CA ALA A 31 43.59 -1.05 -36.94
C ALA A 31 42.44 -0.92 -37.95
N VAL A 32 41.21 -0.78 -37.46
CA VAL A 32 40.04 -0.47 -38.31
C VAL A 32 39.54 0.93 -37.95
N THR A 33 39.81 1.84 -38.88
CA THR A 33 39.27 3.20 -39.00
C THR A 33 37.74 3.22 -38.99
N ILE A 34 37.16 4.10 -38.18
CA ILE A 34 35.73 4.39 -38.12
C ILE A 34 35.37 5.30 -39.31
N PRO A 35 34.47 4.91 -40.24
CA PRO A 35 33.89 5.84 -41.20
C PRO A 35 32.74 6.61 -40.56
N LEU A 36 32.78 7.93 -40.70
CA LEU A 36 31.66 8.82 -40.42
C LEU A 36 30.48 8.54 -41.37
N THR A 37 29.28 8.74 -40.82
CA THR A 37 28.00 9.04 -41.49
C THR A 37 27.32 7.94 -42.32
N ARG A 38 26.26 7.36 -41.73
CA ARG A 38 25.04 6.98 -42.44
C ARG A 38 23.84 7.68 -41.79
N HIS A 39 23.14 8.46 -42.60
CA HIS A 39 21.89 9.12 -42.27
C HIS A 39 20.82 8.08 -41.88
N THR A 40 20.34 8.15 -40.64
CA THR A 40 19.02 7.63 -40.27
C THR A 40 18.12 8.85 -40.09
N GLN A 41 17.07 8.96 -40.91
CA GLN A 41 16.07 10.00 -40.79
C GLN A 41 15.44 9.91 -39.40
N ALA A 42 15.74 10.91 -38.57
CA ALA A 42 15.10 11.09 -37.28
C ALA A 42 13.63 11.44 -37.51
N GLN A 43 12.74 10.57 -37.04
CA GLN A 43 11.36 10.96 -36.79
C GLN A 43 11.38 12.11 -35.78
N ALA A 44 10.70 13.20 -36.14
CA ALA A 44 10.64 14.41 -35.34
C ALA A 44 10.16 14.08 -33.91
N PRO A 45 10.81 14.62 -32.86
CA PRO A 45 10.33 14.46 -31.50
C PRO A 45 8.96 15.15 -31.41
N VAL A 46 7.95 14.39 -30.99
CA VAL A 46 6.65 14.92 -30.58
C VAL A 46 6.92 15.97 -29.50
N GLN A 47 6.70 17.24 -29.83
CA GLN A 47 6.73 18.35 -28.89
C GLN A 47 5.57 18.14 -27.90
N LYS A 48 5.84 17.46 -26.78
CA LYS A 48 5.00 17.56 -25.59
C LYS A 48 5.29 18.91 -24.91
N ASP A 49 4.20 19.56 -24.54
CA ASP A 49 4.06 20.95 -24.14
C ASP A 49 5.01 21.45 -23.03
N LYS A 50 6.11 22.12 -23.42
CA LYS A 50 6.96 22.89 -22.47
C LYS A 50 6.22 24.02 -21.73
N ALA A 51 5.06 24.43 -22.24
CA ALA A 51 4.19 25.43 -21.59
C ALA A 51 3.37 24.83 -20.44
N ASN A 52 2.91 23.58 -20.59
CA ASN A 52 2.13 22.89 -19.57
C ASN A 52 3.01 22.53 -18.35
N ASP A 53 4.26 22.12 -18.59
CA ASP A 53 5.23 21.86 -17.52
C ASP A 53 5.54 23.13 -16.69
N ARG A 54 5.62 24.32 -17.31
CA ARG A 54 5.87 25.58 -16.58
C ARG A 54 4.70 26.02 -15.70
N VAL A 55 3.46 25.77 -16.15
CA VAL A 55 2.24 26.10 -15.41
C VAL A 55 2.02 25.13 -14.26
N VAL A 56 2.26 23.83 -14.47
CA VAL A 56 2.23 22.81 -13.41
C VAL A 56 3.28 23.11 -12.34
N ASP A 57 4.49 23.49 -12.75
CA ASP A 57 5.59 23.79 -11.84
C ASP A 57 5.37 25.12 -11.07
N ALA A 58 4.68 26.10 -11.67
CA ALA A 58 4.21 27.30 -10.98
C ALA A 58 3.07 27.01 -9.99
N ARG A 59 2.14 26.11 -10.35
CA ARG A 59 1.04 25.67 -9.49
C ARG A 59 1.56 24.94 -8.26
N VAL A 60 2.53 24.03 -8.41
CA VAL A 60 3.15 23.30 -7.29
C VAL A 60 3.90 24.25 -6.35
N ARG A 61 4.63 25.25 -6.89
CA ARG A 61 5.28 26.27 -6.07
C ARG A 61 4.28 27.12 -5.29
N LEU A 62 3.23 27.59 -5.97
CA LEU A 62 2.19 28.41 -5.36
C LEU A 62 1.42 27.64 -4.28
N HIS A 63 1.06 26.39 -4.55
CA HIS A 63 0.43 25.50 -3.59
C HIS A 63 1.31 25.32 -2.33
N ARG A 64 2.62 25.11 -2.50
CA ARG A 64 3.58 24.99 -1.39
C ARG A 64 3.63 26.26 -0.55
N MET A 65 3.75 27.43 -1.18
CA MET A 65 3.82 28.73 -0.51
C MET A 65 2.53 29.06 0.25
N LEU A 66 1.37 28.72 -0.32
CA LEU A 66 0.07 28.95 0.30
C LEU A 66 -0.12 28.07 1.55
N ILE A 67 0.30 26.80 1.52
CA ILE A 67 0.30 25.94 2.72
C ILE A 67 1.24 26.47 3.81
N GLU A 68 2.38 27.03 3.43
CA GLU A 68 3.36 27.58 4.36
C GLU A 68 2.78 28.74 5.18
N GLU A 69 1.98 29.61 4.57
CA GLU A 69 1.46 30.82 5.21
C GLU A 69 0.04 30.69 5.77
N ILE A 70 -0.79 29.78 5.24
CA ILE A 70 -2.13 29.56 5.78
C ILE A 70 -2.03 28.93 7.17
N ASN A 71 -2.65 29.57 8.16
CA ASN A 71 -2.83 28.99 9.49
C ASN A 71 -3.93 27.92 9.44
N LEU A 72 -3.56 26.73 8.98
CA LEU A 72 -4.45 25.57 8.81
C LEU A 72 -5.30 25.26 10.05
N ILE A 73 -4.74 25.47 11.25
CA ILE A 73 -5.37 25.10 12.52
C ILE A 73 -6.65 25.92 12.79
N ALA A 74 -6.68 27.19 12.37
CA ALA A 74 -7.82 28.08 12.60
C ALA A 74 -8.97 27.78 11.64
N LEU A 75 -8.64 27.39 10.41
CA LEU A 75 -9.59 27.17 9.33
C LEU A 75 -10.27 25.79 9.40
N GLU A 76 -9.58 24.76 9.91
CA GLU A 76 -10.12 23.39 10.05
C GLU A 76 -11.41 23.31 10.89
N LYS A 77 -11.64 24.26 11.80
CA LYS A 77 -12.85 24.30 12.65
C LYS A 77 -14.06 24.93 11.96
N LEU A 78 -13.86 25.52 10.78
CA LEU A 78 -14.92 26.21 10.05
C LEU A 78 -15.71 25.24 9.17
N PRO A 79 -17.00 25.50 8.94
CA PRO A 79 -17.77 24.82 7.90
C PRO A 79 -17.07 24.94 6.54
N ARG A 80 -17.18 23.91 5.68
CA ARG A 80 -16.49 23.84 4.38
C ARG A 80 -16.68 25.09 3.52
N ASP A 81 -17.88 25.64 3.48
CA ASP A 81 -18.20 26.83 2.68
C ASP A 81 -17.49 28.08 3.20
N GLU A 82 -17.36 28.21 4.52
CA GLU A 82 -16.68 29.33 5.17
C GLU A 82 -15.16 29.20 5.09
N MET A 83 -14.64 27.98 5.22
CA MET A 83 -13.25 27.65 4.94
C MET A 83 -12.89 28.00 3.50
N ARG A 84 -13.69 27.54 2.53
CA ARG A 84 -13.50 27.85 1.10
C ARG A 84 -13.45 29.36 0.86
N ARG A 85 -14.35 30.12 1.48
CA ARG A 85 -14.39 31.59 1.34
C ARG A 85 -13.11 32.24 1.87
N GLN A 86 -12.64 31.86 3.05
CA GLN A 86 -11.42 32.42 3.63
C GLN A 86 -10.16 32.01 2.86
N VAL A 87 -10.09 30.75 2.40
CA VAL A 87 -9.01 30.28 1.52
C VAL A 87 -9.03 31.07 0.21
N HIS A 88 -10.19 31.25 -0.42
CA HIS A 88 -10.31 32.04 -1.63
C HIS A 88 -9.83 33.48 -1.46
N GLU A 89 -10.21 34.14 -0.37
CA GLU A 89 -9.76 35.52 -0.06
C GLU A 89 -8.24 35.60 0.09
N PHE A 90 -7.66 34.69 0.87
CA PHE A 90 -6.21 34.61 1.09
C PHE A 90 -5.43 34.32 -0.21
N VAL A 91 -5.86 33.32 -0.98
CA VAL A 91 -5.22 32.93 -2.25
C VAL A 91 -5.34 34.04 -3.29
N SER A 92 -6.49 34.74 -3.34
CA SER A 92 -6.70 35.89 -4.23
C SER A 92 -5.75 37.04 -3.90
N GLU A 93 -5.59 37.36 -2.62
CA GLU A 93 -4.69 38.41 -2.16
C GLU A 93 -3.23 38.10 -2.53
N LYS A 94 -2.79 36.86 -2.28
CA LYS A 94 -1.41 36.42 -2.55
C LYS A 94 -1.09 36.35 -4.04
N THR A 95 -2.01 35.82 -4.85
CA THR A 95 -1.86 35.78 -6.31
C THR A 95 -1.69 37.19 -6.90
N ARG A 96 -2.40 38.18 -6.35
CA ARG A 96 -2.25 39.60 -6.72
C ARG A 96 -0.91 40.18 -6.25
N ALA A 97 -0.50 39.90 -5.01
CA ALA A 97 0.76 40.39 -4.44
C ALA A 97 1.98 39.90 -5.25
N GLU A 98 1.97 38.66 -5.71
CA GLU A 98 3.06 38.07 -6.50
C GLU A 98 2.96 38.31 -8.01
N ARG A 99 1.93 39.03 -8.47
CA ARG A 99 1.66 39.32 -9.89
C ARG A 99 1.60 38.06 -10.76
N LEU A 100 1.03 36.98 -10.23
CA LEU A 100 0.88 35.73 -10.95
C LEU A 100 -0.23 35.85 -11.99
N ALA A 101 0.04 35.43 -13.22
CA ALA A 101 -0.93 35.39 -14.30
C ALA A 101 -1.79 34.12 -14.17
N ILE A 102 -2.77 34.15 -13.27
CA ILE A 102 -3.75 33.09 -13.03
C ILE A 102 -5.13 33.59 -13.45
N ASN A 103 -5.88 32.75 -14.17
CA ASN A 103 -7.28 33.04 -14.51
C ASN A 103 -8.24 32.60 -13.39
N VAL A 104 -9.51 33.03 -13.46
CA VAL A 104 -10.51 32.73 -12.41
C VAL A 104 -10.71 31.23 -12.21
N ALA A 105 -10.76 30.44 -13.28
CA ALA A 105 -10.94 28.99 -13.18
C ALA A 105 -9.72 28.29 -12.55
N GLU A 106 -8.51 28.78 -12.84
CA GLU A 106 -7.27 28.29 -12.21
C GLU A 106 -7.19 28.66 -10.73
N LEU A 107 -7.66 29.84 -10.35
CA LEU A 107 -7.74 30.28 -8.97
C LEU A 107 -8.75 29.43 -8.17
N ASP A 108 -9.94 29.22 -8.73
CA ASP A 108 -10.97 28.36 -8.11
C ASP A 108 -10.46 26.92 -7.96
N ALA A 109 -9.80 26.37 -8.97
CA ALA A 109 -9.20 25.04 -8.89
C ALA A 109 -8.11 24.96 -7.81
N LEU A 110 -7.29 26.00 -7.66
CA LEU A 110 -6.27 26.05 -6.61
C LEU A 110 -6.89 26.16 -5.20
N VAL A 111 -7.96 26.92 -5.07
CA VAL A 111 -8.74 27.00 -3.82
C VAL A 111 -9.37 25.64 -3.51
N ASP A 112 -9.92 24.95 -4.50
CA ASP A 112 -10.45 23.60 -4.37
C ASP A 112 -9.37 22.61 -3.91
N ASP A 113 -8.21 22.63 -4.56
CA ASP A 113 -7.08 21.77 -4.22
C ASP A 113 -6.65 22.01 -2.75
N ILE A 114 -6.55 23.27 -2.31
CA ILE A 114 -6.17 23.61 -0.92
C ILE A 114 -7.28 23.21 0.06
N VAL A 115 -8.55 23.50 -0.24
CA VAL A 115 -9.67 23.13 0.64
C VAL A 115 -9.78 21.62 0.74
N ASP A 116 -9.60 20.89 -0.36
CA ASP A 116 -9.60 19.43 -0.36
C ASP A 116 -8.35 18.88 0.34
N GLU A 117 -7.20 19.56 0.30
CA GLU A 117 -6.06 19.19 1.14
C GLU A 117 -6.37 19.37 2.64
N MET A 118 -7.07 20.44 3.01
CA MET A 118 -7.49 20.75 4.37
C MET A 118 -8.60 19.83 4.88
N VAL A 119 -9.52 19.41 4.00
CA VAL A 119 -10.67 18.53 4.30
C VAL A 119 -10.34 17.05 4.09
N GLY A 120 -9.34 16.75 3.28
CA GLY A 120 -8.88 15.41 2.94
C GLY A 120 -7.72 14.90 3.80
N LEU A 121 -6.96 13.93 3.28
CA LEU A 121 -5.77 13.38 3.94
C LEU A 121 -4.47 14.08 3.51
N GLY A 122 -4.62 15.24 2.88
CA GLY A 122 -3.57 16.11 2.38
C GLY A 122 -2.52 15.37 1.52
N PRO A 123 -1.22 15.49 1.82
CA PRO A 123 -0.16 14.91 1.00
C PRO A 123 -0.15 13.37 0.94
N LEU A 124 -0.96 12.68 1.75
CA LEU A 124 -1.11 11.22 1.66
C LEU A 124 -2.08 10.77 0.57
N GLU A 125 -3.00 11.62 0.11
CA GLU A 125 -4.03 11.20 -0.85
C GLU A 125 -3.47 10.66 -2.16
N PRO A 126 -2.45 11.28 -2.80
CA PRO A 126 -1.91 10.74 -4.04
C PRO A 126 -1.33 9.33 -3.85
N LEU A 127 -0.71 9.05 -2.69
CA LEU A 127 -0.16 7.74 -2.37
C LEU A 127 -1.26 6.70 -2.11
N LEU A 128 -2.33 7.11 -1.42
CA LEU A 128 -3.49 6.25 -1.17
C LEU A 128 -4.25 5.93 -2.47
N LYS A 129 -4.31 6.87 -3.42
CA LYS A 129 -4.95 6.68 -4.73
C LYS A 129 -4.11 5.84 -5.70
N ASP A 130 -2.78 5.79 -5.56
CA ASP A 130 -1.89 5.07 -6.48
C ASP A 130 -2.00 3.52 -6.33
N PRO A 131 -2.58 2.80 -7.30
CA PRO A 131 -2.83 1.36 -7.17
C PRO A 131 -1.56 0.49 -7.17
N SER A 132 -0.39 1.05 -7.46
CA SER A 132 0.87 0.31 -7.46
C SER A 132 1.61 0.37 -6.11
N ILE A 133 1.12 1.17 -5.16
CA ILE A 133 1.59 1.19 -3.76
C ILE A 133 0.76 0.23 -2.92
N ASN A 134 1.42 -0.62 -2.14
CA ASN A 134 0.76 -1.52 -1.18
C ASN A 134 0.89 -1.04 0.27
N ASP A 135 2.08 -0.60 0.68
CA ASP A 135 2.34 -0.09 2.03
C ASP A 135 2.90 1.35 1.95
N ILE A 136 2.54 2.19 2.91
CA ILE A 136 3.07 3.55 3.13
C ILE A 136 3.62 3.59 4.56
N LEU A 137 4.91 3.91 4.71
CA LEU A 137 5.59 3.97 6.00
C LEU A 137 6.16 5.38 6.20
N ILE A 138 5.92 5.98 7.35
CA ILE A 138 6.33 7.36 7.67
C ILE A 138 7.09 7.31 9.00
N ASN A 139 8.35 7.73 8.96
CA ASN A 139 9.24 7.79 10.10
C ASN A 139 9.53 9.26 10.42
N GLY A 140 8.51 9.99 10.87
CA GLY A 140 8.52 11.45 10.91
C GLY A 140 8.22 12.10 9.56
N HIS A 141 7.93 13.41 9.59
CA HIS A 141 7.41 14.17 8.45
C HIS A 141 8.38 14.29 7.26
N GLU A 142 9.69 14.13 7.47
CA GLU A 142 10.69 14.24 6.40
C GLU A 142 11.09 12.90 5.76
N ASN A 143 10.75 11.77 6.38
CA ASN A 143 11.27 10.46 6.00
C ASN A 143 10.15 9.45 5.72
N CYS A 144 9.77 9.34 4.44
CA CYS A 144 8.67 8.51 3.99
C CYS A 144 9.14 7.42 3.01
N PHE A 145 8.50 6.26 3.09
CA PHE A 145 8.73 5.12 2.22
C PHE A 145 7.41 4.57 1.70
N VAL A 146 7.45 4.01 0.50
CA VAL A 146 6.34 3.26 -0.09
C VAL A 146 6.82 1.91 -0.57
N GLU A 147 5.98 0.91 -0.44
CA GLU A 147 6.22 -0.43 -0.97
C GLU A 147 5.57 -0.53 -2.37
N ARG A 148 6.40 -0.79 -3.38
CA ARG A 148 5.96 -1.15 -4.74
C ARG A 148 6.57 -2.49 -5.15
N LYS A 149 5.72 -3.48 -5.45
CA LYS A 149 6.13 -4.82 -5.97
C LYS A 149 7.11 -5.59 -5.06
N GLY A 150 6.84 -5.61 -3.76
CA GLY A 150 7.68 -6.20 -2.71
C GLY A 150 8.93 -5.38 -2.34
N LYS A 151 9.09 -4.14 -2.80
CA LYS A 151 10.30 -3.33 -2.60
C LYS A 151 9.97 -1.98 -1.99
N LEU A 152 10.63 -1.67 -0.87
CA LEU A 152 10.57 -0.35 -0.25
C LEU A 152 11.38 0.67 -1.07
N GLN A 153 10.78 1.83 -1.28
CA GLN A 153 11.36 2.97 -1.98
C GLN A 153 11.12 4.22 -1.15
N GLN A 154 12.18 4.99 -0.92
CA GLN A 154 12.05 6.28 -0.28
C GLN A 154 11.35 7.25 -1.23
N VAL A 155 10.41 8.02 -0.71
CA VAL A 155 9.66 9.03 -1.47
C VAL A 155 9.60 10.33 -0.70
N HIS A 156 9.56 11.44 -1.43
CA HIS A 156 9.30 12.74 -0.84
C HIS A 156 7.80 12.96 -0.72
N VAL A 157 7.31 13.12 0.50
CA VAL A 157 5.92 13.52 0.79
C VAL A 157 5.97 14.93 1.36
N PRO A 158 5.26 15.91 0.77
CA PRO A 158 5.41 17.32 1.14
C PRO A 158 4.64 17.65 2.43
N PHE A 159 4.97 16.98 3.54
CA PHE A 159 4.54 17.42 4.86
C PHE A 159 5.20 18.77 5.19
N LYS A 160 4.45 19.64 5.87
CA LYS A 160 4.91 20.99 6.24
C LYS A 160 5.88 20.92 7.42
N ASP A 161 5.44 20.22 8.46
CA ASP A 161 6.14 20.06 9.73
C ASP A 161 5.58 18.82 10.46
N GLU A 162 6.17 18.50 11.61
CA GLU A 162 5.68 17.41 12.47
C GLU A 162 4.22 17.62 12.89
N ALA A 163 3.81 18.87 13.15
CA ALA A 163 2.45 19.20 13.55
C ALA A 163 1.43 18.89 12.45
N HIS A 164 1.79 19.07 11.17
CA HIS A 164 0.97 18.71 10.03
C HIS A 164 0.73 17.20 9.97
N LEU A 165 1.78 16.39 10.14
CA LEU A 165 1.62 14.94 10.21
C LEU A 165 0.71 14.52 11.38
N LEU A 166 0.89 15.11 12.56
CA LEU A 166 0.03 14.84 13.73
C LEU A 166 -1.44 15.19 13.49
N ARG A 167 -1.73 16.29 12.79
CA ARG A 167 -3.12 16.64 12.41
C ARG A 167 -3.75 15.60 11.49
N ILE A 168 -3.00 15.12 10.50
CA ILE A 168 -3.49 14.07 9.59
C ILE A 168 -3.73 12.76 10.35
N ILE A 169 -2.82 12.37 11.23
CA ILE A 169 -2.99 11.20 12.10
C ILE A 169 -4.28 11.34 12.94
N ALA A 170 -4.46 12.48 13.62
CA ALA A 170 -5.64 12.76 14.44
C ALA A 170 -6.94 12.68 13.63
N LYS A 171 -6.93 13.18 12.39
CA LYS A 171 -8.07 13.13 11.46
C LYS A 171 -8.43 11.72 11.04
N ILE A 172 -7.44 10.90 10.68
CA ILE A 172 -7.66 9.49 10.30
C ILE A 172 -8.30 8.73 11.46
N VAL A 173 -7.78 8.88 12.68
CA VAL A 173 -8.31 8.15 13.83
C VAL A 173 -9.68 8.65 14.29
N ALA A 174 -9.93 9.97 14.19
CA ALA A 174 -11.21 10.56 14.56
C ALA A 174 -12.34 10.07 13.64
N ALA A 175 -12.07 9.91 12.34
CA ALA A 175 -13.04 9.40 11.37
C ALA A 175 -13.53 7.97 11.68
N VAL A 176 -12.77 7.20 12.48
CA VAL A 176 -13.08 5.82 12.84
C VAL A 176 -13.42 5.66 14.33
N GLY A 177 -13.67 6.77 15.02
CA GLY A 177 -14.05 6.78 16.44
C GLY A 177 -12.92 6.39 17.40
N ARG A 178 -11.66 6.57 16.99
CA ARG A 178 -10.47 6.32 17.80
C ARG A 178 -9.79 7.64 18.18
N ARG A 179 -8.87 7.57 19.15
CA ARG A 179 -8.09 8.71 19.62
C ARG A 179 -6.61 8.33 19.68
N VAL A 180 -5.76 9.33 19.53
CA VAL A 180 -4.32 9.24 19.72
C VAL A 180 -3.83 10.57 20.28
N ASP A 181 -3.23 10.52 21.46
CA ASP A 181 -2.72 11.69 22.20
C ASP A 181 -1.63 11.23 23.19
N GLU A 182 -1.05 12.14 23.97
CA GLU A 182 0.04 11.80 24.91
C GLU A 182 -0.36 10.75 25.96
N SER A 183 -1.66 10.62 26.28
CA SER A 183 -2.15 9.60 27.21
C SER A 183 -2.37 8.24 26.55
N GLN A 184 -2.63 8.24 25.24
CA GLN A 184 -2.79 7.06 24.39
C GLN A 184 -1.94 7.22 23.12
N PRO A 185 -0.61 7.07 23.21
CA PRO A 185 0.31 7.45 22.15
C PRO A 185 0.37 6.45 20.99
N MET A 186 -0.39 5.36 21.04
CA MET A 186 -0.44 4.32 20.01
C MET A 186 -1.87 4.04 19.62
N VAL A 187 -2.09 3.75 18.33
CA VAL A 187 -3.42 3.47 17.79
C VAL A 187 -3.35 2.50 16.63
N ASP A 188 -4.25 1.52 16.68
CA ASP A 188 -4.56 0.61 15.58
C ASP A 188 -5.99 0.87 15.09
N ALA A 189 -6.15 1.06 13.79
CA ALA A 189 -7.38 1.49 13.16
C ALA A 189 -7.57 0.89 11.77
N ARG A 190 -8.83 0.90 11.32
CA ARG A 190 -9.20 0.61 9.94
C ARG A 190 -9.77 1.86 9.31
N MET A 191 -9.08 2.38 8.30
CA MET A 191 -9.49 3.56 7.55
C MET A 191 -10.82 3.30 6.81
N LEU A 192 -11.50 4.38 6.41
CA LEU A 192 -12.79 4.31 5.70
C LEU A 192 -12.70 3.59 4.34
N ASP A 193 -11.54 3.61 3.70
CA ASP A 193 -11.25 2.88 2.46
C ASP A 193 -10.95 1.38 2.69
N GLY A 194 -10.96 0.93 3.96
CA GLY A 194 -10.67 -0.44 4.36
C GLY A 194 -9.19 -0.72 4.62
N SER A 195 -8.29 0.24 4.37
CA SER A 195 -6.85 0.14 4.64
C SER A 195 -6.57 0.02 6.13
N ARG A 196 -5.52 -0.73 6.50
CA ARG A 196 -5.07 -0.81 7.89
C ARG A 196 -4.17 0.37 8.20
N PHE A 197 -4.39 1.01 9.34
CA PHE A 197 -3.64 2.14 9.81
C PHE A 197 -3.13 1.87 11.22
N ASN A 198 -1.83 2.02 11.41
CA ASN A 198 -1.19 2.06 12.71
C ASN A 198 -0.41 3.37 12.85
N ALA A 199 -0.48 3.98 14.02
CA ALA A 199 0.39 5.11 14.35
C ALA A 199 0.89 5.04 15.79
N ALA A 200 2.09 5.57 15.99
CA ALA A 200 2.70 5.78 17.30
C ALA A 200 3.32 7.18 17.36
N ILE A 201 2.95 7.96 18.37
CA ILE A 201 3.43 9.33 18.59
C ILE A 201 4.30 9.40 19.86
N ARG A 202 4.88 10.57 20.16
CA ARG A 202 5.62 10.76 21.41
C ARG A 202 4.73 10.45 22.63
N PRO A 203 5.27 9.81 23.68
CA PRO A 203 6.68 9.47 23.91
C PRO A 203 7.16 8.13 23.28
N VAL A 204 6.29 7.38 22.59
CA VAL A 204 6.65 6.07 22.01
C VAL A 204 7.53 6.23 20.76
N GLY A 205 7.13 7.11 19.84
CA GLY A 205 7.95 7.51 18.69
C GLY A 205 8.98 8.56 19.10
N VAL A 206 10.20 8.14 19.46
CA VAL A 206 11.24 9.02 20.01
C VAL A 206 11.62 10.15 19.04
N ASP A 207 11.83 9.82 17.77
CA ASP A 207 12.27 10.76 16.74
C ASP A 207 11.10 11.49 16.04
N GLY A 208 9.85 11.26 16.50
CA GLY A 208 8.63 11.82 15.93
C GLY A 208 7.55 10.78 15.64
N PRO A 209 6.45 11.18 14.98
CA PRO A 209 5.33 10.30 14.69
C PRO A 209 5.70 9.20 13.69
N LEU A 210 5.39 7.96 14.06
CA LEU A 210 5.53 6.79 13.21
C LEU A 210 4.16 6.41 12.67
N VAL A 211 4.05 6.17 11.36
CA VAL A 211 2.81 5.72 10.71
C VAL A 211 3.10 4.56 9.79
N SER A 212 2.24 3.54 9.84
CA SER A 212 2.21 2.43 8.89
C SER A 212 0.81 2.29 8.33
N ILE A 213 0.68 2.44 7.01
CA ILE A 213 -0.58 2.22 6.29
C ILE A 213 -0.38 1.04 5.35
N ARG A 214 -1.16 -0.03 5.56
CA ARG A 214 -1.28 -1.12 4.59
C ARG A 214 -2.55 -0.94 3.81
N LYS A 215 -2.41 -0.61 2.52
CA LYS A 215 -3.54 -0.37 1.64
C LYS A 215 -4.34 -1.63 1.43
N PHE A 216 -5.65 -1.47 1.35
CA PHE A 216 -6.52 -2.56 0.96
C PHE A 216 -6.32 -2.85 -0.54
N SER A 217 -5.65 -3.97 -0.84
CA SER A 217 -5.35 -4.34 -2.22
C SER A 217 -6.64 -4.62 -3.01
N THR A 218 -6.96 -3.80 -4.00
CA THR A 218 -8.12 -4.01 -4.90
C THR A 218 -7.84 -5.02 -6.01
N ASN A 219 -6.56 -5.39 -6.23
CA ASN A 219 -6.18 -6.31 -7.30
C ASN A 219 -6.46 -7.77 -6.92
N LYS A 220 -7.56 -8.29 -7.45
CA LYS A 220 -7.93 -9.71 -7.39
C LYS A 220 -7.14 -10.47 -8.45
N LEU A 221 -6.09 -11.19 -8.03
CA LEU A 221 -5.33 -12.01 -8.95
C LEU A 221 -6.10 -13.31 -9.21
N ALA A 222 -6.52 -13.53 -10.46
CA ALA A 222 -7.25 -14.73 -10.84
C ALA A 222 -6.31 -15.95 -10.98
N LEU A 223 -6.84 -17.15 -10.79
CA LEU A 223 -6.04 -18.38 -10.84
C LEU A 223 -5.30 -18.57 -12.18
N HIS A 224 -5.92 -18.16 -13.29
CA HIS A 224 -5.25 -18.20 -14.61
C HIS A 224 -4.02 -17.30 -14.68
N LYS A 225 -4.03 -16.14 -14.00
CA LYS A 225 -2.85 -15.27 -13.90
C LYS A 225 -1.72 -15.89 -13.10
N LEU A 226 -2.04 -16.67 -12.06
CA LEU A 226 -1.02 -17.42 -11.33
C LEU A 226 -0.35 -18.48 -12.22
N VAL A 227 -1.10 -19.10 -13.14
CA VAL A 227 -0.54 -20.03 -14.14
C VAL A 227 0.34 -19.27 -15.14
N GLU A 228 -0.10 -18.13 -15.66
CA GLU A 228 0.69 -17.27 -16.56
C GLU A 228 2.02 -16.82 -15.91
N PHE A 229 2.02 -16.53 -14.60
CA PHE A 229 3.23 -16.19 -13.85
C PHE A 229 4.11 -17.40 -13.52
N GLY A 230 3.69 -18.62 -13.86
CA GLY A 230 4.42 -19.84 -13.55
C GLY A 230 4.42 -20.21 -12.06
N ALA A 231 3.48 -19.67 -11.27
CA ALA A 231 3.36 -20.00 -9.85
C ALA A 231 2.82 -21.42 -9.61
N LEU A 232 2.06 -21.95 -10.58
CA LEU A 232 1.58 -23.34 -10.63
C LEU A 232 1.31 -23.74 -12.08
N THR A 233 1.28 -25.04 -12.37
CA THR A 233 0.89 -25.54 -13.70
C THR A 233 -0.63 -25.49 -13.89
N LYS A 234 -1.08 -25.61 -15.13
CA LYS A 234 -2.51 -25.66 -15.47
C LYS A 234 -3.20 -26.85 -14.80
N GLU A 235 -2.55 -28.01 -14.80
CA GLU A 235 -3.07 -29.24 -14.23
C GLU A 235 -3.23 -29.11 -12.72
N MET A 236 -2.27 -28.46 -12.04
CA MET A 236 -2.39 -28.14 -10.61
C MET A 236 -3.57 -27.21 -10.35
N ALA A 237 -3.76 -26.19 -11.18
CA ALA A 237 -4.86 -25.25 -11.05
C ALA A 237 -6.23 -25.96 -11.19
N GLU A 238 -6.36 -26.87 -12.16
CA GLU A 238 -7.57 -27.67 -12.37
C GLU A 238 -7.88 -28.57 -11.16
N VAL A 239 -6.88 -29.26 -10.61
CA VAL A 239 -7.05 -30.11 -9.42
C VAL A 239 -7.47 -29.29 -8.20
N LEU A 240 -6.84 -28.14 -7.97
CA LEU A 240 -7.18 -27.26 -6.85
C LEU A 240 -8.59 -26.67 -7.00
N ALA A 241 -8.96 -26.23 -8.21
CA ALA A 241 -10.32 -25.77 -8.51
C ALA A 241 -11.36 -26.86 -8.26
N ALA A 242 -11.11 -28.09 -8.70
CA ALA A 242 -11.98 -29.24 -8.46
C ALA A 242 -12.09 -29.57 -6.96
N ALA A 243 -10.98 -29.50 -6.21
CA ALA A 243 -10.98 -29.71 -4.77
C ALA A 243 -11.83 -28.67 -4.03
N VAL A 244 -11.72 -27.39 -4.42
CA VAL A 244 -12.59 -26.32 -3.90
C VAL A 244 -14.04 -26.60 -4.26
N HIS A 245 -14.35 -26.90 -5.51
CA HIS A 245 -15.73 -27.18 -5.93
C HIS A 245 -16.33 -28.36 -5.15
N ALA A 246 -15.55 -29.42 -4.93
CA ALA A 246 -15.94 -30.62 -4.17
C ALA A 246 -15.91 -30.45 -2.63
N ARG A 247 -15.82 -29.20 -2.12
CA ARG A 247 -15.79 -28.86 -0.68
C ARG A 247 -14.68 -29.57 0.11
N LYS A 248 -13.53 -29.85 -0.53
CA LYS A 248 -12.39 -30.43 0.19
C LYS A 248 -11.72 -29.37 1.04
N THR A 249 -11.54 -29.68 2.33
CA THR A 249 -10.78 -28.84 3.25
C THR A 249 -9.35 -28.69 2.73
N THR A 250 -8.93 -27.44 2.53
CA THR A 250 -7.64 -27.10 1.92
C THR A 250 -6.90 -26.14 2.83
N ILE A 251 -5.61 -26.39 3.04
CA ILE A 251 -4.72 -25.50 3.79
C ILE A 251 -3.62 -25.03 2.84
N ILE A 252 -3.48 -23.71 2.70
CA ILE A 252 -2.41 -23.09 1.91
C ILE A 252 -1.31 -22.69 2.88
N SER A 253 -0.12 -23.26 2.71
CA SER A 253 1.02 -23.04 3.61
C SER A 253 2.22 -22.44 2.87
N GLY A 254 3.11 -21.79 3.61
CA GLY A 254 4.26 -21.06 3.06
C GLY A 254 4.74 -19.93 3.97
N GLY A 255 5.92 -19.37 3.67
CA GLY A 255 6.50 -18.26 4.42
C GLY A 255 5.67 -16.97 4.36
N THR A 256 6.00 -15.99 5.19
CA THR A 256 5.37 -14.65 5.12
C THR A 256 5.64 -14.02 3.76
N GLY A 257 4.62 -13.40 3.15
CA GLY A 257 4.76 -12.72 1.86
C GLY A 257 4.82 -13.63 0.62
N THR A 258 4.72 -14.96 0.76
CA THR A 258 4.81 -15.88 -0.40
C THR A 258 3.51 -16.03 -1.20
N GLY A 259 2.53 -15.13 -1.03
CA GLY A 259 1.27 -15.15 -1.80
C GLY A 259 0.20 -16.13 -1.31
N LYS A 260 0.21 -16.56 -0.04
CA LYS A 260 -0.80 -17.47 0.53
C LYS A 260 -2.23 -16.92 0.38
N THR A 261 -2.46 -15.71 0.87
CA THR A 261 -3.77 -15.03 0.79
C THR A 261 -4.16 -14.80 -0.68
N THR A 262 -3.19 -14.52 -1.56
CA THR A 262 -3.41 -14.38 -3.00
C THR A 262 -3.92 -15.68 -3.63
N MET A 263 -3.27 -16.82 -3.34
CA MET A 263 -3.72 -18.14 -3.80
C MET A 263 -5.11 -18.47 -3.24
N LEU A 264 -5.37 -18.18 -1.96
CA LEU A 264 -6.67 -18.40 -1.34
C LEU A 264 -7.76 -17.62 -2.07
N ASN A 265 -7.53 -16.33 -2.30
CA ASN A 265 -8.49 -15.44 -2.97
C ASN A 265 -8.70 -15.81 -4.45
N ALA A 266 -7.66 -16.35 -5.12
CA ALA A 266 -7.78 -16.88 -6.47
C ALA A 266 -8.64 -18.16 -6.51
N LEU A 267 -8.43 -19.07 -5.55
CA LEU A 267 -9.16 -20.32 -5.42
C LEU A 267 -10.60 -20.11 -4.95
N SER A 268 -10.88 -19.06 -4.18
CA SER A 268 -12.24 -18.80 -3.70
C SER A 268 -13.21 -18.45 -4.82
N ALA A 269 -12.72 -18.08 -6.02
CA ALA A 269 -13.58 -17.88 -7.20
C ALA A 269 -14.26 -19.18 -7.68
N PHE A 270 -13.78 -20.35 -7.25
CA PHE A 270 -14.36 -21.66 -7.61
C PHE A 270 -15.36 -22.18 -6.58
N ILE A 271 -15.65 -21.40 -5.54
CA ILE A 271 -16.72 -21.71 -4.59
C ILE A 271 -18.08 -21.37 -5.25
N PRO A 272 -19.05 -22.29 -5.26
CA PRO A 272 -20.39 -22.04 -5.81
C PRO A 272 -21.09 -20.81 -5.19
N GLU A 273 -21.88 -20.10 -5.99
CA GLU A 273 -22.54 -18.85 -5.58
C GLU A 273 -23.70 -19.05 -4.59
N ASP A 274 -24.26 -20.26 -4.52
CA ASP A 274 -25.36 -20.64 -3.63
C ASP A 274 -24.91 -20.96 -2.19
N GLU A 275 -23.60 -20.97 -1.94
CA GLU A 275 -23.03 -21.29 -0.63
C GLU A 275 -22.92 -20.04 0.29
N ARG A 276 -23.25 -20.22 1.57
CA ARG A 276 -23.00 -19.23 2.62
C ARG A 276 -21.57 -19.33 3.13
N LEU A 277 -20.80 -18.27 2.94
CA LEU A 277 -19.40 -18.21 3.33
C LEU A 277 -19.23 -17.35 4.58
N ILE A 278 -18.41 -17.80 5.53
CA ILE A 278 -17.98 -17.01 6.67
C ILE A 278 -16.46 -16.90 6.65
N THR A 279 -15.94 -15.67 6.62
CA THR A 279 -14.51 -15.38 6.72
C THR A 279 -14.18 -14.94 8.14
N ILE A 280 -13.05 -15.42 8.68
CA ILE A 280 -12.57 -15.07 10.01
C ILE A 280 -11.09 -14.72 9.90
N GLU A 281 -10.78 -13.43 9.90
CA GLU A 281 -9.43 -12.92 9.66
C GLU A 281 -8.97 -12.08 10.86
N ASP A 282 -7.66 -12.02 11.11
CA ASP A 282 -7.14 -11.05 12.09
C ASP A 282 -7.48 -9.62 11.65
N ALA A 283 -7.34 -9.36 10.35
CA ALA A 283 -8.01 -8.27 9.68
C ALA A 283 -8.33 -8.66 8.23
N ALA A 284 -9.51 -8.26 7.79
CA ALA A 284 -10.18 -8.78 6.63
C ALA A 284 -9.54 -8.26 5.34
N GLU A 285 -8.78 -9.14 4.68
CA GLU A 285 -8.12 -8.94 3.39
C GLU A 285 -8.88 -9.65 2.26
N LEU A 286 -9.58 -10.74 2.56
CA LEU A 286 -10.27 -11.54 1.56
C LEU A 286 -11.41 -10.79 0.89
N GLN A 287 -11.50 -10.93 -0.43
CA GLN A 287 -12.52 -10.31 -1.27
C GLN A 287 -13.24 -11.37 -2.09
N LEU A 288 -14.13 -12.08 -1.42
CA LEU A 288 -14.95 -13.13 -2.01
C LEU A 288 -15.98 -12.52 -2.97
N GLN A 289 -16.26 -13.25 -4.06
CA GLN A 289 -17.18 -12.80 -5.13
C GLN A 289 -18.61 -13.26 -4.89
N GLN A 290 -18.80 -14.24 -4.02
CA GLN A 290 -20.09 -14.86 -3.75
C GLN A 290 -21.04 -13.85 -3.09
N PRO A 291 -22.35 -13.93 -3.38
CA PRO A 291 -23.32 -12.98 -2.85
C PRO A 291 -23.52 -13.11 -1.33
N HIS A 292 -23.29 -14.30 -0.76
CA HIS A 292 -23.64 -14.60 0.62
C HIS A 292 -22.41 -14.78 1.51
N VAL A 293 -21.72 -13.67 1.77
CA VAL A 293 -20.47 -13.64 2.55
C VAL A 293 -20.67 -12.85 3.84
N ALA A 294 -20.47 -13.51 4.98
CA ALA A 294 -20.33 -12.85 6.27
C ALA A 294 -18.85 -12.71 6.62
N ARG A 295 -18.40 -11.48 6.90
CA ARG A 295 -17.00 -11.20 7.25
C ARG A 295 -16.88 -10.94 8.75
N MET A 296 -15.94 -11.61 9.40
CA MET A 296 -15.67 -11.48 10.81
C MET A 296 -14.19 -11.18 11.01
N GLU A 297 -13.90 -10.23 11.90
CA GLU A 297 -12.53 -9.83 12.24
C GLU A 297 -12.28 -10.06 13.72
N THR A 298 -11.05 -10.45 14.05
CA THR A 298 -10.60 -10.42 15.43
C THR A 298 -10.55 -8.98 15.93
N ARG A 299 -10.63 -8.82 17.26
CA ARG A 299 -10.48 -7.53 17.90
C ARG A 299 -9.45 -7.68 19.02
N PRO A 300 -8.32 -6.95 18.99
CA PRO A 300 -7.42 -6.94 20.12
C PRO A 300 -8.10 -6.34 21.35
N ALA A 301 -7.58 -6.63 22.53
CA ALA A 301 -8.00 -5.94 23.75
C ALA A 301 -7.81 -4.42 23.60
N ASN A 302 -8.67 -3.64 24.27
CA ASN A 302 -8.39 -2.23 24.47
C ASN A 302 -7.16 -2.04 25.39
N ILE A 303 -6.72 -0.80 25.57
CA ILE A 303 -5.54 -0.47 26.41
C ILE A 303 -5.73 -0.94 27.87
N GLU A 304 -6.98 -1.07 28.33
CA GLU A 304 -7.34 -1.58 29.66
C GLU A 304 -7.39 -3.12 29.74
N GLY A 305 -7.07 -3.82 28.65
CA GLY A 305 -7.07 -5.29 28.58
C GLY A 305 -8.44 -5.93 28.37
N HIS A 306 -9.47 -5.14 28.09
CA HIS A 306 -10.86 -5.59 27.92
C HIS A 306 -11.30 -5.68 26.46
N GLY A 307 -12.33 -6.50 26.22
CA GLY A 307 -13.01 -6.56 24.92
C GLY A 307 -12.25 -7.28 23.81
N GLU A 308 -11.23 -8.06 24.13
CA GLU A 308 -10.58 -8.96 23.16
C GLU A 308 -11.59 -9.94 22.55
N ILE A 309 -11.55 -10.12 21.23
CA ILE A 309 -12.30 -11.14 20.50
C ILE A 309 -11.29 -11.92 19.67
N ARG A 310 -11.02 -13.17 20.08
CA ARG A 310 -10.01 -14.01 19.43
C ARG A 310 -10.61 -14.76 18.25
N GLN A 311 -9.77 -15.20 17.33
CA GLN A 311 -10.18 -16.02 16.18
C GLN A 311 -10.98 -17.26 16.63
N ARG A 312 -10.59 -17.90 17.74
CA ARG A 312 -11.30 -19.04 18.32
C ARG A 312 -12.75 -18.71 18.71
N ASP A 313 -13.01 -17.52 19.23
CA ASP A 313 -14.34 -17.10 19.66
C ASP A 313 -15.24 -16.88 18.43
N LEU A 314 -14.67 -16.28 17.38
CA LEU A 314 -15.32 -16.11 16.10
C LEU A 314 -15.65 -17.45 15.43
N VAL A 315 -14.75 -18.45 15.49
CA VAL A 315 -15.01 -19.79 14.96
C VAL A 315 -16.20 -20.43 15.68
N LYS A 316 -16.24 -20.38 17.02
CA LYS A 316 -17.37 -20.90 17.80
C LYS A 316 -18.69 -20.22 17.43
N ASN A 317 -18.66 -18.91 17.17
CA ASN A 317 -19.83 -18.16 16.74
C ASN A 317 -20.26 -18.53 15.32
N ALA A 318 -19.32 -18.61 14.38
CA ALA A 318 -19.55 -18.94 12.99
C ALA A 318 -20.26 -20.29 12.83
N LEU A 319 -19.91 -21.30 13.63
CA LEU A 319 -20.58 -22.61 13.59
C LEU A 319 -22.09 -22.56 13.93
N ARG A 320 -22.56 -21.50 14.58
CA ARG A 320 -24.00 -21.27 14.87
C ARG A 320 -24.72 -20.48 13.77
N MET A 321 -23.97 -19.96 12.80
CA MET A 321 -24.49 -19.10 11.73
C MET A 321 -24.83 -19.86 10.45
N ARG A 322 -24.94 -21.20 10.53
CA ARG A 322 -25.22 -22.13 9.40
C ARG A 322 -24.34 -21.88 8.16
N PRO A 323 -23.00 -21.84 8.28
CA PRO A 323 -22.12 -21.71 7.12
C PRO A 323 -22.12 -22.98 6.27
N ASP A 324 -21.99 -22.82 4.95
CA ASP A 324 -21.55 -23.90 4.07
C ASP A 324 -20.02 -24.03 4.13
N ARG A 325 -19.31 -22.89 4.25
CA ARG A 325 -17.84 -22.86 4.45
C ARG A 325 -17.41 -21.82 5.47
N VAL A 326 -16.37 -22.17 6.21
CA VAL A 326 -15.60 -21.24 7.04
C VAL A 326 -14.20 -21.11 6.43
N ILE A 327 -13.76 -19.87 6.23
CA ILE A 327 -12.44 -19.53 5.68
C ILE A 327 -11.69 -18.75 6.77
N LEU A 328 -10.46 -19.17 7.05
CA LEU A 328 -9.59 -18.64 8.11
C LEU A 328 -8.35 -17.97 7.53
#